data_AF-A0A1G9PQB2-F1
#
_entry.id   AF-A0A1G9PQB2-F1
#
_cell.length_a   1.000
_cell.length_b   1.000
_cell.length_c   1.000
_cell.angle_alpha   90.00
_cell.angle_beta   90.00
_cell.angle_gamma   90.00
#
_symmetry.space_group_name_H-M   'P 1'
#
loop_
_entity.id
_entity.type
_entity.pdbx_description
1 polymer ?
#
loop_
_entity_poly.entity_id
_entity_poly.type
_entity_poly.pdbx_seq_one_letter_code
_entity_poly.pdbx_strand_id
1 'polypeptide(L)' 'MNYQEALAHKNESLENADKNVLNMFHLVIAPANTDDAKKFMDDYLKNPNDFDDESCKDYCSDNEYEVMSFKKEN' A
#
# COMPACT_ATOMS: atom_id res chain seq x y z
N MET A 1 3.83 -10.17 5.43
CA MET A 1 5.18 -9.54 5.55
C MET A 1 5.12 -8.52 6.66
N ASN A 2 6.20 -8.21 7.38
CA ASN A 2 6.15 -7.11 8.35
C ASN A 2 6.15 -5.75 7.62
N TYR A 3 5.72 -4.68 8.29
CA TYR A 3 5.68 -3.34 7.67
C TYR A 3 7.03 -2.93 7.04
N GLN A 4 8.14 -3.20 7.74
CA GLN A 4 9.48 -2.91 7.22
C GLN A 4 9.83 -3.72 5.98
N GLU A 5 9.41 -4.98 5.90
CA GLU A 5 9.63 -5.82 4.72
C GLU A 5 8.77 -5.34 3.55
N ALA A 6 7.51 -4.98 3.80
CA ALA A 6 6.63 -4.39 2.80
C ALA A 6 7.18 -3.05 2.29
N LEU A 7 7.73 -2.21 3.18
CA LEU A 7 8.36 -0.94 2.82
C LEU A 7 9.64 -1.16 1.99
N ALA A 8 10.47 -2.12 2.38
CA ALA A 8 11.67 -2.49 1.62
C ALA A 8 11.29 -3.03 0.23
N HIS A 9 10.30 -3.93 0.15
CA HIS A 9 9.83 -4.49 -1.10
C HIS A 9 9.18 -3.45 -2.01
N LYS A 10 8.40 -2.52 -1.43
CA LYS A 10 7.86 -1.35 -2.13
C LYS A 10 8.99 -0.49 -2.69
N ASN A 11 9.98 -0.12 -1.89
CA ASN A 11 11.10 0.70 -2.34
C ASN A 11 11.94 0.00 -3.41
N GLU A 12 12.24 -1.28 -3.23
CA GLU A 12 12.97 -2.06 -4.24
C GLU A 12 12.18 -2.15 -5.56
N SER A 13 10.86 -2.34 -5.47
CA SER A 13 9.98 -2.27 -6.63
C SER A 13 9.99 -0.87 -7.24
N LEU A 14 10.01 0.19 -6.42
CA LEU A 14 10.05 1.56 -6.91
C LEU A 14 11.39 1.89 -7.61
N GLU A 15 12.50 1.38 -7.09
CA GLU A 15 13.84 1.58 -7.65
C GLU A 15 14.06 0.77 -8.93
N ASN A 16 13.54 -0.46 -9.00
CA ASN A 16 13.65 -1.32 -10.17
C ASN A 16 12.58 -1.04 -11.23
N ALA A 17 11.42 -0.50 -10.84
CA ALA A 17 10.34 -0.23 -11.77
C ALA A 17 10.67 0.95 -12.69
N ASP A 18 10.37 0.76 -13.96
CA ASP A 18 10.45 1.82 -14.95
C ASP A 18 9.60 3.03 -14.56
N LYS A 19 10.08 4.24 -14.86
CA LYS A 19 9.35 5.49 -14.55
C LYS A 19 7.91 5.49 -15.07
N ASN A 20 7.65 4.81 -16.19
CA ASN A 20 6.30 4.63 -16.72
C ASN A 20 5.43 3.77 -15.79
N VAL A 21 5.97 2.69 -15.23
CA VAL A 21 5.26 1.83 -14.26
C VAL A 21 5.00 2.62 -12.97
N LEU A 22 5.99 3.37 -12.48
CA LEU A 22 5.82 4.26 -11.31
C LEU A 22 4.74 5.34 -11.51
N ASN A 23 4.62 5.82 -12.74
CA ASN A 23 3.64 6.84 -13.07
C ASN A 23 2.25 6.23 -13.36
N MET A 24 2.19 4.97 -13.78
CA MET A 24 0.96 4.23 -14.05
C MET A 24 0.41 3.47 -12.84
N PHE A 25 1.21 3.25 -11.80
CA PHE A 25 0.79 2.49 -10.61
C PHE A 25 1.12 3.23 -9.30
N HIS A 26 0.15 3.28 -8.38
CA HIS A 26 0.35 3.58 -6.96
C HIS A 26 0.70 2.29 -6.23
N LEU A 27 1.94 2.19 -5.74
CA LEU A 27 2.28 1.17 -4.75
C LEU A 27 1.89 1.67 -3.36
N VAL A 28 1.03 0.91 -2.69
CA VAL A 28 0.59 1.20 -1.32
C VAL A 28 0.80 -0.04 -0.45
N ILE A 29 1.08 0.20 0.82
CA ILE A 29 1.16 -0.86 1.83
C ILE A 29 -0.21 -0.93 2.49
N ALA A 30 -0.75 -2.13 2.57
CA ALA A 30 -2.02 -2.39 3.27
C ALA A 30 -1.86 -3.59 4.20
N PRO A 31 -2.77 -3.75 5.18
CA PRO A 31 -2.83 -4.96 5.98
C PRO A 31 -3.03 -6.20 5.07
N ALA A 32 -2.37 -7.31 5.39
CA ALA A 32 -2.57 -8.58 4.67
C ALA A 32 -3.87 -9.28 5.10
N ASN A 33 -4.42 -8.90 6.25
CA ASN A 33 -5.71 -9.40 6.72
C ASN A 33 -6.83 -8.84 5.84
N THR A 34 -7.64 -9.70 5.22
CA THR A 34 -8.72 -9.32 4.30
C THR A 34 -9.71 -8.31 4.88
N ASP A 35 -10.07 -8.42 6.16
CA ASP A 35 -11.03 -7.53 6.80
C ASP A 35 -10.43 -6.13 7.03
N ASP A 36 -9.18 -6.07 7.48
CA ASP A 36 -8.46 -4.81 7.70
C ASP A 36 -8.04 -4.15 6.38
N ALA A 37 -7.61 -4.94 5.40
CA ALA A 37 -7.33 -4.50 4.03
C ALA A 37 -8.57 -3.87 3.40
N LYS A 38 -9.74 -4.45 3.61
CA LYS A 38 -11.00 -3.93 3.07
C LYS A 38 -11.39 -2.61 3.71
N LYS A 39 -11.25 -2.45 5.03
CA LYS A 39 -11.48 -1.17 5.71
C LYS A 39 -10.49 -0.10 5.24
N PHE A 40 -9.21 -0.46 5.22
CA PHE A 40 -8.14 0.40 4.72
C PHE A 40 -8.41 0.85 3.29
N MET A 41 -8.77 -0.06 2.38
CA MET A 41 -9.10 0.29 1.00
C MET A 41 -10.35 1.17 0.90
N ASP A 42 -11.39 0.92 1.69
CA ASP A 42 -12.63 1.72 1.65
C ASP A 42 -12.37 3.16 2.10
N ASP A 43 -11.60 3.34 3.17
CA ASP A 43 -11.15 4.66 3.64
C ASP A 43 -10.15 5.31 2.68
N TYR A 44 -9.19 4.54 2.14
CA TYR A 44 -8.23 5.00 1.14
C TYR A 44 -8.92 5.45 -0.16
N LEU A 45 -9.94 4.74 -0.64
CA LEU A 45 -10.72 5.13 -1.81
C LEU A 45 -11.54 6.40 -1.56
N LYS A 46 -11.97 6.63 -0.31
CA LYS A 46 -12.69 7.84 0.08
C LYS A 46 -11.75 9.05 0.18
N ASN A 47 -10.57 8.88 0.77
CA ASN A 47 -9.60 9.96 0.99
C ASN A 47 -8.15 9.49 0.79
N PRO A 48 -7.72 9.25 -0.47
CA PRO A 48 -6.39 8.72 -0.73
C PRO A 48 -5.26 9.70 -0.40
N ASN A 49 -5.56 11.01 -0.32
CA ASN A 49 -4.59 12.05 0.04
C ASN A 49 -4.37 12.18 1.56
N ASP A 50 -5.24 11.60 2.39
CA ASP A 50 -5.14 11.63 3.86
C ASP A 50 -4.49 10.35 4.42
N PHE A 51 -4.26 9.37 3.54
CA PHE A 51 -3.65 8.10 3.89
C PHE A 51 -2.15 8.12 3.60
N ASP A 52 -1.37 8.37 4.66
CA ASP A 52 0.06 8.12 4.66
C ASP A 52 0.36 6.61 4.76
N ASP A 53 1.57 6.22 4.33
CA ASP A 53 2.06 4.83 4.43
C ASP A 53 2.00 4.28 5.88
N GLU A 54 2.00 5.15 6.90
CA GLU A 54 1.87 4.73 8.29
C GLU A 54 0.42 4.52 8.75
N SER A 55 -0.56 5.11 8.06
CA SER A 55 -1.98 4.97 8.40
C SER A 55 -2.43 3.52 8.31
N CYS A 56 -1.81 2.70 7.45
CA CYS A 56 -2.13 1.27 7.34
C CYS A 56 -1.80 0.48 8.63
N LYS A 57 -0.90 0.98 9.48
CA LYS A 57 -0.53 0.32 10.75
C LYS A 57 -1.67 0.38 11.77
N ASP A 58 -2.45 1.46 11.76
CA ASP A 58 -3.57 1.65 12.70
C ASP A 58 -4.71 0.66 12.42
N TYR A 59 -4.83 0.21 11.16
CA TYR A 59 -5.79 -0.80 10.75
C TYR A 59 -5.24 -2.23 10.89
N CYS A 60 -3.93 -2.42 11.05
CA CYS A 60 -3.33 -3.75 11.02
C CYS A 60 -3.36 -4.42 12.40
N SER A 61 -4.28 -5.36 12.59
CA SER A 61 -4.43 -6.07 13.87
C SER A 61 -3.37 -7.17 14.10
N ASP A 62 -2.88 -7.78 13.02
CA ASP A 62 -2.02 -8.96 13.06
C ASP A 62 -0.53 -8.66 12.74
N ASN A 63 -0.16 -7.39 12.56
CA ASN A 63 1.17 -6.97 12.09
C ASN A 63 1.60 -7.58 10.74
N GLU A 64 0.66 -8.11 9.97
CA GLU A 64 0.89 -8.61 8.63
C GLU A 64 0.46 -7.58 7.59
N TYR A 65 1.37 -7.30 6.67
CA TYR A 65 1.22 -6.32 5.60
C TYR A 65 1.52 -6.96 4.24
N GLU A 66 0.90 -6.37 3.22
CA GLU A 66 1.02 -6.69 1.81
C GLU A 66 1.27 -5.41 1.01
N VAL A 67 2.12 -5.52 -0.02
CA VAL A 67 2.31 -4.44 -0.98
C VAL A 67 1.32 -4.64 -2.13
N MET A 68 0.42 -3.67 -2.31
CA MET A 68 -0.53 -3.67 -3.39
C MET A 68 -0.20 -2.58 -4.42
N SER A 69 -0.31 -2.93 -5.69
CA SER A 69 -0.14 -1.99 -6.80
C SER A 69 -1.50 -1.67 -7.41
N PHE A 70 -1.93 -0.42 -7.25
CA PHE A 70 -3.14 0.10 -7.88
C PHE A 70 -2.77 0.82 -9.16
N LYS A 71 -3.46 0.55 -10.25
CA LYS A 71 -3.30 1.34 -11.46
C LYS A 71 -3.83 2.76 -11.19
N LYS A 72 -3.02 3.79 -11.42
CA LYS A 72 -3.48 5.18 -11.45
C LYS A 72 -4.38 5.30 -12.67
N GLU A 73 -5.68 5.41 -12.48
CA GLU A 73 -6.58 5.74 -13.58
C GLU A 73 -6.44 7.24 -13.86
N ASN A 74 -6.19 7.55 -15.13
CA ASN A 74 -5.85 8.87 -15.66
C ASN A 74 -7.13 9.66 -15.98
#